data_AF-A0A7S1QY49-F1
#
_entry.id   AF-A0A7S1QY49-F1
#
_cell.length_a   1.000
_cell.length_b   1.000
_cell.length_c   1.000
_cell.angle_alpha   90.00
_cell.angle_beta   90.00
_cell.angle_gamma   90.00
#
_symmetry.space_group_name_H-M   'P 1'
#
loop_
_entity.id
_entity.type
_entity.pdbx_description
1 polymer ?
#
loop_
_entity_poly.entity_id
_entity_poly.type
_entity_poly.pdbx_seq_one_letter_code
_entity_poly.pdbx_strand_id
1 'polypeptide(L)'
;GWFKGTTPTYSPEPNYNASKQANLLFGTELHKRHGSWLRVMPCHPGVSATNLFRHGWYGAFSMMFQSAEAGSLLECRAAFDQSLKPFTYVGTSASYKTGAWKGAPQPEEPAPHAVDPETAAKLWAASEAATGIAF
;
A
#
# COMPACT_ATOMS: atom_id res chain seq x y z
N GLY A 1 -22.07 -0.49 -12.79
CA GLY A 1 -21.82 0.79 -13.48
C GLY A 1 -21.61 1.87 -12.43
N TRP A 2 -20.44 2.50 -12.43
CA TRP A 2 -19.89 3.31 -11.32
C TRP A 2 -20.46 4.74 -11.20
N PHE A 3 -21.54 5.09 -11.89
CA PHE A 3 -22.13 6.42 -11.78
C PHE A 3 -23.66 6.36 -11.81
N LYS A 4 -24.26 6.30 -10.61
CA LYS A 4 -25.63 6.77 -10.36
C LYS A 4 -25.63 7.61 -9.08
N GLY A 5 -25.70 8.93 -9.27
CA GLY A 5 -26.62 9.82 -8.56
C GLY A 5 -26.64 9.87 -7.03
N THR A 6 -25.50 10.14 -6.39
CA THR A 6 -25.35 10.94 -5.15
C THR A 6 -23.85 11.18 -4.97
N THR A 7 -23.38 12.41 -4.79
CA THR A 7 -22.00 12.66 -4.36
C THR A 7 -21.83 11.98 -3.00
N PRO A 8 -21.01 10.92 -2.86
CA PRO A 8 -20.85 10.28 -1.57
C PRO A 8 -20.29 11.32 -0.61
N THR A 9 -20.89 11.46 0.58
CA THR A 9 -20.24 12.21 1.67
C THR A 9 -18.88 11.58 1.91
N TYR A 10 -17.81 12.38 1.76
CA TYR A 10 -16.44 11.91 1.92
C TYR A 10 -16.25 11.29 3.31
N SER A 11 -15.86 10.01 3.33
CA SER A 11 -15.44 9.33 4.56
C SER A 11 -13.93 9.13 4.52
N PRO A 12 -13.17 9.68 5.48
CA PRO A 12 -11.70 9.67 5.42
C PRO A 12 -11.08 8.27 5.36
N GLU A 13 -11.56 7.33 6.18
CA GLU A 13 -10.95 6.00 6.31
C GLU A 13 -11.15 5.10 5.08
N PRO A 14 -12.37 4.90 4.54
CA PRO A 14 -12.56 4.11 3.32
C PRO A 14 -11.80 4.68 2.12
N ASN A 15 -11.74 6.01 1.97
CA ASN A 15 -11.00 6.66 0.88
C ASN A 15 -9.48 6.50 1.02
N TYR A 16 -8.96 6.54 2.26
CA TYR A 16 -7.55 6.27 2.52
C TYR A 16 -7.21 4.81 2.19
N ASN A 17 -8.01 3.85 2.66
CA ASN A 17 -7.82 2.43 2.39
C ASN A 17 -7.87 2.14 0.88
N ALA A 18 -8.84 2.74 0.16
CA ALA A 18 -8.92 2.63 -1.30
C ALA A 18 -7.67 3.19 -2.00
N SER A 19 -7.14 4.33 -1.53
CA SER A 19 -5.88 4.89 -2.06
C SER A 19 -4.68 3.96 -1.81
N LYS A 20 -4.61 3.29 -0.66
CA LYS A 20 -3.53 2.33 -0.37
C LYS A 20 -3.65 1.05 -1.17
N GLN A 21 -4.88 0.56 -1.38
CA GLN A 21 -5.13 -0.54 -2.31
C GLN A 21 -4.73 -0.16 -3.75
N ALA A 22 -5.02 1.07 -4.17
CA ALA A 22 -4.63 1.56 -5.50
C ALA A 22 -3.11 1.51 -5.72
N ASN A 23 -2.28 1.75 -4.70
CA ASN A 23 -0.82 1.61 -4.82
C ASN A 23 -0.38 0.18 -5.17
N LEU A 24 -1.01 -0.83 -4.56
CA LEU A 24 -0.70 -2.24 -4.86
C LEU A 24 -1.13 -2.61 -6.27
N LEU A 25 -2.35 -2.23 -6.66
CA LEU A 25 -2.87 -2.44 -8.00
C LEU A 25 -2.00 -1.73 -9.06
N PHE A 26 -1.56 -0.50 -8.80
CA PHE A 26 -0.64 0.21 -9.69
C PHE A 26 0.71 -0.52 -9.79
N GLY A 27 1.25 -0.98 -8.66
CA GLY A 27 2.45 -1.81 -8.63
C GLY A 27 2.32 -3.09 -9.44
N THR A 28 1.16 -3.76 -9.39
CA THR A 28 0.86 -4.97 -10.17
C THR A 28 0.97 -4.72 -11.66
N GLU A 29 0.33 -3.67 -12.19
CA GLU A 29 0.43 -3.34 -13.61
C GLU A 29 1.82 -2.82 -13.99
N LEU A 30 2.47 -2.03 -13.13
CA LEU A 30 3.84 -1.57 -13.36
C LEU A 30 4.81 -2.76 -13.49
N HIS A 31 4.69 -3.76 -12.60
CA HIS A 31 5.52 -4.95 -12.65
C HIS A 31 5.21 -5.81 -13.87
N LYS A 32 3.93 -5.99 -14.22
CA LYS A 32 3.53 -6.73 -15.42
C LYS A 32 4.09 -6.11 -16.70
N ARG A 33 4.11 -4.78 -16.80
CA ARG A 33 4.55 -4.05 -18.01
C ARG A 33 6.05 -3.86 -18.09
N HIS A 34 6.70 -3.57 -16.97
CA HIS A 34 8.10 -3.13 -16.95
C HIS A 34 9.01 -4.03 -16.10
N GLY A 35 8.49 -5.12 -15.52
CA GLY A 35 9.21 -6.01 -14.61
C GLY A 35 10.44 -6.71 -15.20
N SER A 36 10.60 -6.68 -16.53
CA SER A 36 11.79 -7.21 -17.21
C SER A 36 13.03 -6.34 -17.04
N TRP A 37 12.87 -5.05 -16.77
CA TRP A 37 13.97 -4.09 -16.61
C TRP A 37 13.83 -3.17 -15.39
N LEU A 38 12.64 -3.13 -14.76
CA LEU A 38 12.35 -2.40 -13.54
C LEU A 38 12.04 -3.35 -12.39
N ARG A 39 12.68 -3.15 -11.25
CA ARG A 39 12.35 -3.86 -10.01
C ARG A 39 11.27 -3.10 -9.24
N VAL A 40 10.07 -3.67 -9.19
CA VAL A 40 8.92 -3.11 -8.44
C VAL A 40 8.82 -3.82 -7.10
N MET A 41 8.78 -3.07 -6.00
CA MET A 41 8.79 -3.61 -4.63
C MET A 41 7.70 -2.96 -3.78
N PRO A 42 6.48 -3.52 -3.74
CA PRO A 42 5.43 -2.99 -2.89
C PRO A 42 5.76 -3.25 -1.42
N CYS A 43 5.53 -2.27 -0.55
CA CYS A 43 5.72 -2.45 0.88
C CYS A 43 4.70 -1.66 1.71
N HIS A 44 4.48 -2.07 2.97
CA HIS A 44 3.64 -1.37 3.94
C HIS A 44 4.21 -1.46 5.36
N PRO A 45 4.30 -0.35 6.11
CA PRO A 45 4.83 -0.37 7.48
C PRO A 45 3.78 -0.79 8.52
N GLY A 46 2.78 -1.61 8.14
CA GLY A 46 1.63 -1.94 8.98
C GLY A 46 0.59 -0.83 9.03
N VAL A 47 -0.28 -0.82 10.05
CA VAL A 47 -1.24 0.27 10.25
C VAL A 47 -0.42 1.54 10.45
N SER A 48 -0.42 2.39 9.42
CA SER A 48 0.36 3.61 9.43
C SER A 48 -0.47 4.68 10.13
N ALA A 49 0.03 5.22 11.25
CA ALA A 49 -0.52 6.41 11.90
C ALA A 49 -0.27 7.68 11.06
N THR A 50 -0.61 7.67 9.79
CA THR A 50 -0.43 8.83 8.92
C THR A 50 -1.72 9.65 8.94
N ASN A 51 -1.65 10.86 9.51
CA ASN A 51 -2.60 12.00 9.53
C ASN A 51 -4.10 11.78 9.79
N LEU A 52 -4.69 10.65 9.37
CA LEU A 52 -6.07 10.23 9.60
C LEU A 52 -6.39 10.12 11.10
N PHE A 53 -5.36 9.90 11.93
CA PHE A 53 -5.44 9.74 13.38
C PHE A 53 -4.83 10.91 14.17
N ARG A 54 -4.46 12.03 13.51
CA ARG A 54 -3.77 13.16 14.18
C ARG A 54 -4.70 13.99 15.07
N HIS A 55 -6.02 13.85 14.94
CA HIS A 55 -6.99 14.59 15.73
C HIS A 55 -7.94 13.65 16.48
N GLY A 56 -7.88 13.67 17.81
CA GLY A 56 -8.69 12.85 18.72
C GLY A 56 -7.88 12.04 19.74
N TRP A 57 -8.56 11.19 20.51
CA TRP A 57 -8.05 10.32 21.59
C TRP A 57 -6.92 9.33 21.20
N TYR A 58 -6.59 9.26 19.91
CA TYR A 58 -5.58 8.35 19.36
C TYR A 58 -4.13 8.85 19.40
N GLY A 59 -3.88 10.10 19.79
CA GLY A 59 -2.53 10.56 20.14
C GLY A 59 -1.87 9.72 21.25
N ALA A 60 -2.68 9.05 22.08
CA ALA A 60 -2.25 8.10 23.11
C ALA A 60 -1.68 6.79 22.55
N PHE A 61 -1.88 6.50 21.27
CA PHE A 61 -1.48 5.24 20.61
C PHE A 61 -0.24 5.37 19.71
N SER A 62 0.41 6.55 19.69
CA SER A 62 1.66 6.80 18.95
C SER A 62 2.73 5.74 19.23
N MET A 63 2.77 5.22 20.48
CA MET A 63 3.68 4.16 20.92
C MET A 63 3.41 2.78 20.31
N MET A 64 2.26 2.54 19.67
CA MET A 64 1.97 1.28 18.98
C MET A 64 2.51 1.28 17.55
N PHE A 65 2.84 2.43 16.98
CA PHE A 65 3.35 2.54 15.62
C PHE A 65 4.89 2.44 15.57
N GLN A 66 5.43 1.99 14.44
CA GLN A 66 6.87 2.01 14.20
C GLN A 66 7.39 3.46 14.13
N SER A 67 8.61 3.70 14.62
CA SER A 67 9.25 5.01 14.44
C SER A 67 9.47 5.30 12.95
N ALA A 68 9.62 6.57 12.56
CA ALA A 68 9.94 6.92 11.18
C ALA A 68 11.23 6.25 10.68
N GLU A 69 12.21 6.08 11.58
CA GLU A 69 13.46 5.34 11.31
C GLU A 69 13.22 3.84 11.12
N ALA A 70 12.40 3.19 11.95
CA ALA A 70 12.05 1.79 11.76
C ALA A 70 11.16 1.57 10.52
N GLY A 71 10.33 2.55 10.17
CA GLY A 71 9.57 2.59 8.92
C GLY A 71 10.45 2.75 7.69
N SER A 72 11.52 3.55 7.75
CA SER A 72 12.46 3.68 6.62
C SER A 72 13.29 2.41 6.40
N LEU A 73 13.54 1.60 7.45
CA LEU A 73 14.19 0.29 7.30
C LEU A 73 13.38 -0.69 6.43
N LEU A 74 12.05 -0.59 6.43
CA LEU A 74 11.19 -1.36 5.52
C LEU A 74 11.47 -0.98 4.07
N GLU A 75 11.42 0.31 3.76
CA GLU A 75 11.64 0.83 2.41
C GLU A 75 13.06 0.52 1.94
N CYS A 76 14.05 0.68 2.81
CA CYS A 76 15.45 0.29 2.55
C CYS A 76 15.58 -1.21 2.24
N ARG A 77 14.93 -2.09 3.04
CA ARG A 77 14.98 -3.53 2.76
C ARG A 77 14.31 -3.85 1.42
N ALA A 78 13.12 -3.32 1.18
CA ALA A 78 12.40 -3.53 -0.08
C ALA A 78 13.26 -3.09 -1.30
N ALA A 79 13.92 -1.95 -1.19
CA ALA A 79 14.75 -1.38 -2.26
C ALA A 79 16.08 -2.12 -2.48
N PHE A 80 16.79 -2.49 -1.40
CA PHE A 80 18.20 -2.89 -1.49
C PHE A 80 18.47 -4.38 -1.23
N ASP A 81 17.55 -5.13 -0.64
CA ASP A 81 17.73 -6.55 -0.36
C ASP A 81 17.67 -7.38 -1.67
N GLN A 82 18.84 -7.66 -2.25
CA GLN A 82 18.95 -8.41 -3.51
C GLN A 82 18.50 -9.87 -3.39
N SER A 83 18.30 -10.40 -2.17
CA SER A 83 17.74 -11.75 -1.99
C SER A 83 16.23 -11.82 -2.27
N LEU A 84 15.52 -10.68 -2.20
CA LEU A 84 14.11 -10.61 -2.52
C LEU A 84 13.88 -10.66 -4.03
N LYS A 85 12.90 -11.45 -4.44
CA LYS A 85 12.44 -11.47 -5.83
C LYS A 85 11.72 -10.16 -6.16
N PRO A 86 11.79 -9.68 -7.42
CA PRO A 86 10.94 -8.59 -7.88
C PRO A 86 9.47 -8.87 -7.53
N PHE A 87 8.76 -7.82 -7.14
CA PHE A 87 7.36 -7.86 -6.74
C PHE A 87 7.04 -8.64 -5.45
N THR A 88 8.06 -8.93 -4.63
CA THR A 88 7.82 -9.39 -3.26
C THR A 88 7.15 -8.28 -2.44
N TYR A 89 5.98 -8.56 -1.87
CA TYR A 89 5.30 -7.66 -0.95
C TYR A 89 5.95 -7.74 0.44
N VAL A 90 6.43 -6.61 0.95
CA VAL A 90 7.14 -6.54 2.24
C VAL A 90 6.31 -5.77 3.26
N GLY A 91 6.06 -6.38 4.41
CA GLY A 91 5.35 -5.76 5.52
C GLY A 91 6.15 -5.78 6.82
N THR A 92 5.70 -5.03 7.81
CA THR A 92 6.24 -5.06 9.19
C THR A 92 5.27 -5.71 10.17
N SER A 93 4.21 -6.36 9.69
CA SER A 93 3.12 -6.87 10.51
C SER A 93 3.50 -8.21 11.13
N ALA A 94 3.61 -8.26 12.46
CA ALA A 94 3.18 -9.44 13.18
C ALA A 94 1.64 -9.32 13.28
N SER A 95 0.95 -10.04 12.39
CA SER A 95 -0.51 -10.28 12.31
C SER A 95 -1.40 -9.53 13.31
N TYR A 96 -2.51 -8.95 12.85
CA TYR A 96 -3.62 -8.47 13.71
C TYR A 96 -4.05 -9.48 14.80
N LYS A 97 -3.78 -10.78 14.58
CA LYS A 97 -4.02 -11.89 15.52
C LYS A 97 -3.17 -11.84 16.79
N THR A 98 -2.00 -11.18 16.77
CA THR A 98 -1.07 -11.13 17.91
C THR A 98 -1.04 -9.76 18.61
N GLY A 99 -1.72 -8.75 18.07
CA GLY A 99 -1.75 -7.39 18.64
C GLY A 99 -0.41 -6.64 18.59
N ALA A 100 0.59 -7.19 17.87
CA ALA A 100 1.91 -6.61 17.76
C ALA A 100 2.04 -5.77 16.48
N TRP A 101 1.74 -4.49 16.59
CA TRP A 101 1.86 -3.50 15.51
C TRP A 101 3.31 -3.13 15.13
N LYS A 102 4.29 -3.93 15.60
CA LYS A 102 5.73 -3.75 15.40
C LYS A 102 6.38 -5.10 15.07
N GLY A 103 7.25 -5.08 14.07
CA GLY A 103 8.03 -6.23 13.62
C GLY A 103 9.12 -5.81 12.64
N ALA A 104 10.11 -6.68 12.44
CA ALA A 104 11.11 -6.50 11.39
C ALA A 104 10.43 -6.62 10.01
N PRO A 105 10.90 -5.88 8.99
CA PRO A 105 10.42 -6.04 7.62
C PRO A 105 10.51 -7.50 7.17
N GLN A 106 9.43 -8.08 6.66
CA GLN A 106 9.38 -9.47 6.21
C GLN A 106 8.47 -9.62 4.98
N PRO A 107 8.69 -10.63 4.12
CA PRO A 107 7.75 -10.94 3.06
C PRO A 107 6.36 -11.28 3.60
N GLU A 108 5.33 -10.73 2.98
CA GLU A 108 3.92 -10.98 3.29
C GLU A 108 3.13 -11.30 2.00
N GLU A 109 1.97 -11.93 2.14
CA GLU A 109 1.07 -12.19 1.02
C GLU A 109 -0.02 -11.09 0.99
N PRO A 110 -0.16 -10.34 -0.12
CA PRO A 110 -1.22 -9.36 -0.25
C PRO A 110 -2.59 -10.04 -0.35
N ALA A 111 -3.65 -9.33 0.05
CA ALA A 111 -5.00 -9.83 -0.14
C ALA A 111 -5.28 -10.02 -1.65
N PRO A 112 -5.99 -11.08 -2.09
CA PRO A 112 -6.18 -11.37 -3.51
C PRO A 112 -6.78 -10.20 -4.32
N HIS A 113 -7.73 -9.47 -3.75
CA HIS A 113 -8.36 -8.31 -4.39
C HIS A 113 -7.44 -7.08 -4.50
N ALA A 114 -6.36 -7.02 -3.73
CA ALA A 114 -5.40 -5.93 -3.76
C ALA A 114 -4.38 -6.07 -4.90
N VAL A 115 -4.31 -7.25 -5.52
CA VAL A 115 -3.41 -7.57 -6.64
C VAL A 115 -4.15 -8.17 -7.84
N ASP A 116 -5.47 -8.02 -7.91
CA ASP A 116 -6.29 -8.52 -9.00
C ASP A 116 -5.87 -7.91 -10.35
N PRO A 117 -5.42 -8.71 -11.34
CA PRO A 117 -4.89 -8.18 -12.60
C PRO A 117 -5.91 -7.39 -13.42
N GLU A 118 -7.20 -7.76 -13.37
CA GLU A 118 -8.23 -7.06 -14.13
C GLU A 118 -8.51 -5.67 -13.53
N THR A 119 -8.62 -5.60 -12.21
CA THR A 119 -8.78 -4.34 -11.48
C THR A 119 -7.55 -3.46 -11.64
N ALA A 120 -6.35 -4.04 -11.62
CA ALA A 120 -5.11 -3.32 -11.83
C ALA A 120 -5.04 -2.66 -13.21
N ALA A 121 -5.41 -3.39 -14.27
CA ALA A 121 -5.48 -2.84 -15.64
C ALA A 121 -6.49 -1.68 -15.76
N LYS A 122 -7.66 -1.80 -15.12
CA LYS A 122 -8.67 -0.74 -15.09
C LYS A 122 -8.17 0.50 -14.35
N LEU A 123 -7.50 0.31 -13.20
CA LEU A 123 -6.90 1.39 -12.43
C LEU A 123 -5.83 2.12 -13.22
N TRP A 124 -4.96 1.38 -13.93
CA TRP A 124 -3.92 1.97 -14.79
C TRP A 124 -4.52 2.90 -15.84
N ALA A 125 -5.49 2.40 -16.62
CA ALA A 125 -6.16 3.18 -17.65
C ALA A 125 -6.88 4.42 -17.08
N ALA A 126 -7.53 4.26 -15.92
CA ALA A 126 -8.16 5.39 -15.22
C ALA A 126 -7.11 6.41 -14.73
N SER A 127 -5.94 5.97 -14.29
CA SER A 127 -4.84 6.84 -13.84
C SER A 127 -4.23 7.62 -15.00
N GLU A 128 -4.01 6.99 -16.15
CA GLU A 128 -3.55 7.67 -17.36
C GLU A 128 -4.56 8.73 -17.82
N ALA A 129 -5.86 8.38 -17.85
CA ALA A 129 -6.92 9.32 -18.21
C ALA A 129 -7.03 10.49 -17.22
N ALA A 130 -6.89 10.24 -15.92
CA ALA A 130 -7.00 11.27 -14.89
C ALA A 130 -5.77 12.21 -14.86
N THR A 131 -4.59 11.71 -15.20
CA THR A 131 -3.33 12.48 -15.16
C THR A 131 -2.92 13.07 -16.51
N GLY A 132 -3.46 12.53 -17.62
CA GLY A 132 -3.03 12.88 -18.97
C GLY A 132 -1.65 12.33 -19.35
N ILE A 133 -1.10 11.42 -18.55
CA ILE A 133 0.23 10.81 -18.73
C ILE A 133 0.04 9.35 -19.15
N ALA A 134 0.80 8.90 -20.15
CA ALA A 134 0.98 7.48 -20.45
C ALA A 134 2.31 7.00 -19.87
N PHE A 135 2.31 5.83 -19.23
CA PHE A 135 3.44 5.27 -18.50
C PHE A 135 4.17 4.16 -19.28
#